data_AF-A0A5P1F1K8-F1
#
_entry.id   AF-A0A5P1F1K8-F1
#
_cell.length_a   1.000
_cell.length_b   1.000
_cell.length_c   1.000
_cell.angle_alpha   90.00
_cell.angle_beta   90.00
_cell.angle_gamma   90.00
#
_symmetry.space_group_name_H-M   'P 1'
#
loop_
_entity.id
_entity.type
_entity.pdbx_description
1 polymer ?
#
loop_
_entity_poly.entity_id
_entity_poly.type
_entity_poly.pdbx_seq_one_letter_code
_entity_poly.pdbx_strand_id
1 'polypeptide(L)' 'MLDVGFVDTANNLYTQTLEPGDMFVFPKGLVHFQNCKGKEPAIAMSAFGSASAGTVSIPKTVFGSGIDDEIMELRVSS' A
#
# COMPACT_ATOMS: atom_id res chain seq x y z
N MET A 1 -6.93 8.78 9.12
CA MET A 1 -6.61 7.34 9.23
C MET A 1 -6.22 6.83 7.86
N LEU A 2 -5.16 6.04 7.79
CA LEU A 2 -4.65 5.48 6.54
C LEU A 2 -4.63 3.95 6.66
N ASP A 3 -5.42 3.27 5.83
CA ASP A 3 -5.36 1.82 5.75
C ASP A 3 -4.20 1.42 4.85
N VAL A 4 -3.34 0.52 5.34
CA VAL A 4 -2.21 0.00 4.59
C VAL A 4 -2.23 -1.52 4.63
N GLY A 5 -1.59 -2.15 3.64
CA GLY A 5 -1.40 -3.58 3.66
C GLY A 5 -0.54 -4.11 2.53
N PHE A 6 -0.13 -5.37 2.66
CA PHE A 6 0.61 -6.10 1.63
C PHE A 6 0.18 -7.56 1.56
N VAL A 7 0.49 -8.19 0.44
CA VAL A 7 0.25 -9.62 0.20
C VAL A 7 1.59 -10.33 0.09
N ASP A 8 1.78 -11.41 0.84
CA ASP A 8 2.98 -12.24 0.75
C ASP A 8 2.92 -13.23 -0.43
N THR A 9 4.03 -13.95 -0.66
CA THR A 9 4.12 -14.95 -1.74
C THR A 9 3.26 -16.20 -1.51
N ALA A 10 2.69 -16.36 -0.32
CA ALA A 10 1.72 -17.39 0.02
C ALA A 10 0.27 -16.87 -0.03
N ASN A 11 0.06 -15.69 -0.62
CA ASN A 11 -1.24 -15.03 -0.75
C ASN A 11 -1.90 -14.64 0.59
N ASN A 12 -1.13 -14.54 1.67
CA ASN A 12 -1.65 -14.01 2.93
C ASN A 12 -1.69 -12.49 2.88
N LEU A 13 -2.82 -11.93 3.32
CA LEU A 13 -3.05 -10.49 3.40
C LEU A 13 -2.74 -9.98 4.81
N TYR A 14 -1.87 -8.98 4.90
CA TYR A 14 -1.57 -8.27 6.14
C TYR A 14 -2.04 -6.82 6.01
N THR A 15 -2.82 -6.34 6.98
CA THR A 15 -3.37 -4.99 6.98
C THR A 15 -3.24 -4.30 8.33
N GLN A 16 -3.18 -2.97 8.31
CA GLN A 16 -3.21 -2.13 9.50
C GLN A 16 -3.85 -0.78 9.15
N THR A 17 -4.61 -0.21 10.08
CA THR A 17 -5.04 1.18 10.03
C THR A 17 -4.05 2.03 10.83
N LEU A 18 -3.43 3.02 10.18
CA LEU A 18 -2.46 3.92 10.77
C LEU A 18 -3.10 5.21 11.28
N GLU A 19 -2.72 5.59 12.49
CA GLU A 19 -2.96 6.88 13.11
C GLU A 19 -1.67 7.74 13.14
N PRO A 20 -1.77 9.05 13.41
CA PRO A 20 -0.58 9.90 13.51
C PRO A 20 0.42 9.35 14.56
N GLY A 21 1.63 9.05 14.11
CA GLY A 21 2.69 8.47 14.95
C GLY A 21 2.93 6.97 14.73
N ASP A 22 2.00 6.27 14.08
CA ASP A 22 2.17 4.86 13.70
C ASP A 22 3.14 4.70 12.54
N MET A 23 3.76 3.52 12.47
CA MET A 23 4.66 3.14 11.39
C MET A 23 4.27 1.78 10.81
N PHE A 24 4.50 1.62 9.51
CA PHE A 24 4.31 0.37 8.79
C PHE A 24 5.49 0.11 7.86
N VAL A 25 5.90 -1.15 7.74
CA VAL A 25 7.03 -1.56 6.89
C VAL A 25 6.52 -2.43 5.76
N PHE A 26 6.77 -2.02 4.52
CA PHE A 26 6.51 -2.83 3.33
C PHE A 26 7.75 -3.68 3.00
N PRO A 27 7.64 -5.01 2.97
CA PRO A 27 8.72 -5.85 2.50
C PRO A 27 8.99 -5.60 1.01
N LYS A 28 10.28 -5.66 0.63
CA LYS A 28 10.73 -5.44 -0.74
C LYS A 28 10.15 -6.49 -1.70
N GLY A 29 9.72 -6.04 -2.87
CA GLY A 29 9.22 -6.89 -3.96
C GLY A 29 7.81 -7.44 -3.77
N LEU A 30 7.11 -7.05 -2.69
CA LEU A 30 5.72 -7.42 -2.46
C LEU A 30 4.76 -6.33 -2.92
N VAL A 31 3.60 -6.77 -3.38
CA VAL A 31 2.48 -5.90 -3.70
C VAL A 31 1.92 -5.32 -2.40
N HIS A 32 1.80 -4.01 -2.35
CA HIS A 32 1.23 -3.29 -1.21
C HIS A 32 0.32 -2.15 -1.63
N PHE A 33 -0.57 -1.73 -0.73
CA PHE A 33 -1.52 -0.66 -0.95
C PHE A 33 -1.57 0.31 0.23
N GLN A 34 -2.05 1.52 -0.08
CA GLN A 34 -2.38 2.57 0.87
C GLN A 34 -3.74 3.15 0.46
N ASN A 35 -4.67 3.28 1.41
CA ASN A 35 -6.02 3.77 1.20
C ASN A 35 -6.42 4.78 2.30
N CYS A 36 -6.67 6.03 1.91
CA CYS A 36 -7.12 7.07 2.82
C CYS A 36 -8.65 7.06 2.91
N LYS A 37 -9.22 6.30 3.84
CA LYS A 37 -10.67 6.23 4.08
C LYS A 37 -11.22 7.37 4.96
N GLY A 38 -10.37 8.26 5.46
CA GLY A 38 -10.80 9.41 6.26
C GLY A 38 -11.52 10.46 5.42
N LYS A 39 -12.49 11.17 6.02
CA LYS A 39 -13.08 12.38 5.42
C LYS A 39 -12.07 13.51 5.24
N GLU A 40 -11.03 13.50 6.08
CA GLU A 40 -9.92 14.44 6.04
C GLU A 40 -8.71 13.80 5.32
N PRO A 41 -7.95 14.57 4.53
CA PRO A 41 -6.73 14.08 3.88
C PRO A 41 -5.73 13.52 4.89
N ALA A 42 -5.22 12.31 4.65
CA ALA A 42 -4.08 11.76 5.37
C ALA A 42 -2.78 12.06 4.63
N ILE A 43 -1.76 12.49 5.38
CA ILE A 43 -0.39 12.66 4.86
C ILE A 43 0.46 11.56 5.49
N ALA A 44 1.19 10.82 4.65
CA ALA A 44 2.19 9.84 5.08
C ALA A 44 3.55 10.16 4.45
N MET A 45 4.61 9.90 5.20
CA MET A 45 5.99 9.99 4.72
C MET A 45 6.56 8.59 4.56
N SER A 46 7.04 8.27 3.35
CA SER A 46 7.72 7.00 3.07
C SER A 46 9.21 7.23 2.83
N ALA A 47 10.02 6.28 3.29
CA ALA A 47 11.45 6.24 3.04
C ALA A 47 11.79 4.87 2.44
N PHE A 48 12.55 4.88 1.35
CA PHE A 48 13.01 3.66 0.69
C PHE A 48 14.51 3.50 0.91
N GLY A 49 14.96 2.28 1.19
CA GLY A 49 16.38 1.97 1.41
C GLY A 49 17.25 2.07 0.15
N SER A 50 16.67 2.37 -1.01
CA SER A 50 17.39 2.57 -2.27
C SER A 50 16.95 3.87 -2.94
N ALA A 51 17.93 4.65 -3.42
CA ALA A 51 17.69 5.77 -4.31
C ALA A 51 17.12 5.35 -5.69
N SER A 52 17.22 4.06 -6.01
CA SER A 52 16.63 3.43 -7.21
C SER A 52 15.37 2.63 -6.90
N ALA A 53 14.69 2.90 -5.78
CA ALA A 53 13.43 2.24 -5.45
C ALA A 53 12.43 2.52 -6.58
N GLY A 54 12.31 1.55 -7.48
CA GLY A 54 11.38 1.59 -8.58
C GLY A 54 10.01 1.28 -8.02
N THR A 55 9.09 2.23 -8.14
CA THR A 55 7.67 1.99 -7.91
C THR A 55 7.05 1.52 -9.21
N VAL A 56 6.54 0.29 -9.24
CA VAL A 56 5.70 -0.17 -10.34
C VAL A 56 4.26 -0.03 -9.88
N SER A 57 3.52 0.87 -10.53
CA SER A 57 2.07 0.95 -10.36
C SER A 57 1.44 -0.22 -11.12
N ILE A 58 0.73 -1.08 -10.40
CA ILE A 58 0.06 -2.22 -11.02
C ILE A 58 -1.34 -1.78 -11.49
N PRO A 59 -1.70 -1.98 -12.77
CA PRO A 59 -3.01 -1.61 -13.28
C PRO A 59 -4.12 -2.34 -12.50
N LYS A 60 -5.16 -1.58 -12.12
CA LYS A 60 -6.33 -2.08 -11.37
C LYS A 60 -6.95 -3.35 -12.00
N THR A 61 -6.92 -3.46 -13.32
CA THR A 61 -7.45 -4.56 -14.13
C THR A 61 -6.78 -5.92 -13.90
N VAL A 62 -5.62 -5.96 -13.24
CA VAL A 62 -4.93 -7.21 -12.90
C VAL A 62 -5.56 -7.88 -11.68
N PHE A 63 -6.31 -7.14 -10.85
CA PHE A 63 -7.06 -7.72 -9.73
C PHE A 63 -8.48 -8.06 -10.20
N GLY A 64 -8.81 -9.34 -10.15
CA GLY A 64 -10.17 -9.83 -10.35
C GLY A 64 -11.15 -9.08 -9.44
N SER A 65 -12.33 -8.81 -10.00
CA SER A 65 -13.47 -8.10 -9.39
C SER A 65 -13.60 -8.32 -7.88
N GLY A 66 -13.28 -7.30 -7.08
CA GLY A 66 -13.43 -7.38 -5.62
C GLY A 66 -12.74 -6.26 -4.84
N ILE A 67 -11.96 -5.41 -5.50
CA ILE A 67 -11.27 -4.28 -4.88
C ILE A 67 -12.01 -3.00 -5.26
N ASP A 68 -12.74 -2.44 -4.29
CA ASP A 68 -13.58 -1.24 -4.47
C ASP A 68 -12.79 -0.02 -4.99
N ASP A 69 -13.46 0.78 -5.82
CA ASP A 69 -12.85 1.78 -6.70
C ASP A 69 -12.42 3.10 -6.02
N GLU A 70 -12.66 3.25 -4.72
CA GLU A 70 -12.21 4.40 -3.92
C GLU A 70 -10.69 4.34 -3.71
N ILE A 71 -9.95 4.90 -4.68
CA ILE A 71 -8.54 5.29 -4.63
C ILE A 71 -7.63 4.29 -3.87
N MET A 72 -7.26 3.21 -4.56
CA MET A 72 -6.19 2.32 -4.12
C MET A 72 -4.90 2.66 -4.85
N GLU A 73 -3.91 3.19 -4.13
CA GLU A 73 -2.56 3.32 -4.65
C GLU A 73 -1.82 1.99 -4.44
N LEU A 74 -1.92 1.09 -5.42
CA LEU A 74 -1.25 -0.20 -5.42
C LEU A 74 0.17 -0.05 -6.02
N ARG A 75 1.18 -0.36 -5.22
CA ARG A 75 2.59 -0.22 -5.60
C ARG A 75 3.36 -1.50 -5.27
N VAL A 76 4.36 -1.81 -6.08
CA VAL A 76 5.44 -2.72 -5.72
C VAL A 76 6.68 -1.86 -5.52
N SER A 77 7.27 -1.90 -4.33
CA SER A 77 8.54 -1.25 -4.04
C SER A 77 9.68 -2.25 -4.22
N SER A 78 10.61 -1.93 -5.11
CA SER A 78 11.88 -2.65 -5.27
C SER A 78 12.97 -2.14 -4.33
#